data_AF-A0A6A3JY93-F1
#
_entry.id   AF-A0A6A3JY93-F1
#
_cell.length_a   1.000
_cell.length_b   1.000
_cell.length_c   1.000
_cell.angle_alpha   90.00
_cell.angle_beta   90.00
_cell.angle_gamma   90.00
#
_symmetry.space_group_name_H-M   'P 1'
#
loop_
_entity.id
_entity.type
_entity.pdbx_description
1 polymer ?
#
loop_
_entity_poly.entity_id
_entity_poly.type
_entity_poly.pdbx_seq_one_letter_code
_entity_poly.pdbx_strand_id
1 'polypeptide(L)'
;MKANRAAKEKLDVTTDEERMDSIRLAWGDWIDVYISRIKEEGDAASDAERRQRMLKVNPLFVLRNHVAQKAIDLAHEGDYDGVQHIFELLTHPFDEPSDKGDLDYARPQDPSSAPLCVSCSS
;
A
#
# COMPACT_ATOMS: atom_id res chain seq x y z
N MET A 1 17.65 10.15 25.38
CA MET A 1 18.00 8.70 25.40
C MET A 1 17.18 7.89 26.40
N LYS A 2 16.96 8.30 27.67
CA LYS A 2 16.20 7.51 28.66
C LYS A 2 14.70 7.32 28.32
N ALA A 3 14.04 8.34 27.75
CA ALA A 3 12.61 8.26 27.39
C ALA A 3 12.32 7.22 26.30
N ASN A 4 13.17 7.12 25.27
CA ASN A 4 13.00 6.13 24.20
C ASN A 4 13.27 4.69 24.67
N ARG A 5 14.11 4.49 25.70
CA ARG A 5 14.39 3.16 26.26
C ARG A 5 13.21 2.64 27.08
N ALA A 6 12.61 3.49 27.92
CA ALA A 6 11.42 3.14 28.68
C ALA A 6 10.20 2.90 27.77
N ALA A 7 10.06 3.68 26.69
CA ALA A 7 9.01 3.46 25.69
C ALA A 7 9.19 2.12 24.95
N LYS A 8 10.44 1.75 24.64
CA LYS A 8 10.78 0.47 24.01
C LYS A 8 10.53 -0.73 24.95
N GLU A 9 10.98 -0.66 26.20
CA GLU A 9 10.71 -1.70 27.21
C GLU A 9 9.21 -1.90 27.44
N LYS A 10 8.41 -0.83 27.39
CA LYS A 10 6.95 -0.93 27.49
C LYS A 10 6.35 -1.63 26.26
N LEU A 11 6.86 -1.34 25.06
CA LEU A 11 6.42 -1.96 23.80
C LEU A 11 6.74 -3.46 23.72
N ASP A 12 7.90 -3.86 24.28
CA ASP A 12 8.38 -5.25 24.32
C ASP A 12 7.58 -6.13 25.31
N VAL A 13 6.91 -5.52 26.30
CA VAL A 13 6.11 -6.22 27.34
C VAL A 13 4.61 -6.24 26.99
N THR A 14 4.16 -5.38 26.07
CA THR A 14 2.76 -5.30 25.65
C THR A 14 2.40 -6.49 24.75
N THR A 15 1.29 -7.15 25.03
CA THR A 15 0.78 -8.24 24.17
C THR A 15 0.39 -7.70 22.79
N ASP A 16 0.34 -8.58 21.78
CA ASP A 16 -0.05 -8.17 20.43
C ASP A 16 -1.48 -7.60 20.40
N GLU A 17 -2.36 -8.10 21.25
CA GLU A 17 -3.74 -7.65 21.40
C GLU A 17 -3.82 -6.22 21.96
N GLU A 18 -3.15 -5.96 23.09
CA GLU A 18 -3.08 -4.62 23.69
C GLU A 18 -2.41 -3.61 22.76
N ARG A 19 -1.39 -4.04 22.00
CA ARG A 19 -0.73 -3.18 21.00
C ARG A 19 -1.70 -2.84 19.88
N MET A 20 -2.45 -3.82 19.39
CA MET A 20 -3.43 -3.61 18.31
C MET A 20 -4.56 -2.69 18.76
N ASP A 21 -5.06 -2.82 19.99
CA ASP A 21 -6.10 -1.94 20.54
C ASP A 21 -5.61 -0.51 20.69
N SER A 22 -4.38 -0.32 21.18
CA SER A 22 -3.75 1.01 21.23
C SER A 22 -3.63 1.64 19.83
N ILE A 23 -3.23 0.86 18.83
CA ILE A 23 -3.16 1.31 17.43
C ILE A 23 -4.56 1.68 16.91
N ARG A 24 -5.58 0.86 17.17
CA ARG A 24 -6.96 1.14 16.74
C ARG A 24 -7.50 2.44 17.32
N LEU A 25 -7.25 2.67 18.62
CA LEU A 25 -7.66 3.91 19.29
C LEU A 25 -6.95 5.12 18.68
N ALA A 26 -5.62 5.08 18.57
CA ALA A 26 -4.85 6.16 17.97
C ALA A 26 -5.24 6.43 16.51
N TRP A 27 -5.58 5.37 15.75
CA TRP A 27 -6.06 5.47 14.38
C TRP A 27 -7.43 6.13 14.29
N GLY A 28 -8.36 5.79 15.20
CA GLY A 28 -9.66 6.43 15.30
C GLY A 28 -9.55 7.92 15.57
N ASP A 29 -8.78 8.30 16.59
CA ASP A 29 -8.53 9.71 16.94
C ASP A 29 -7.93 10.48 15.75
N TRP A 30 -6.99 9.86 15.04
CA TRP A 30 -6.37 10.49 13.87
C TRP A 30 -7.35 10.65 12.69
N ILE A 31 -8.20 9.66 12.43
CA ILE A 31 -9.23 9.75 11.39
C ILE A 31 -10.19 10.90 11.67
N ASP A 32 -10.60 11.09 12.92
CA ASP A 32 -11.53 12.17 13.29
C ASP A 32 -10.91 13.55 13.04
N VAL A 33 -9.63 13.73 13.36
CA VAL A 33 -8.88 14.95 13.04
C VAL A 33 -8.77 15.15 11.52
N TYR A 34 -8.44 14.10 10.77
CA TYR A 34 -8.33 14.15 9.31
C TYR A 34 -9.65 14.53 8.63
N ILE A 35 -10.77 13.91 9.04
CA ILE A 35 -12.10 14.21 8.52
C ILE A 35 -12.51 15.65 8.87
N SER A 36 -12.23 16.11 10.09
CA SER A 36 -12.53 17.49 10.51
C SER A 36 -11.78 18.49 9.64
N ARG A 37 -10.50 18.24 9.37
CA ARG A 37 -9.69 19.06 8.47
C ARG A 37 -10.24 19.10 7.04
N ILE A 38 -10.69 17.97 6.49
CA ILE A 38 -11.31 17.93 5.16
C ILE A 38 -12.59 18.77 5.12
N LYS A 39 -13.43 18.69 6.16
CA LYS A 39 -14.70 19.46 6.22
C LYS A 39 -14.47 20.96 6.24
N GLU A 40 -13.36 21.43 6.82
CA GLU A 40 -12.96 22.84 6.77
C GLU A 40 -12.55 23.29 5.37
N GLU A 41 -12.15 22.36 4.49
CA GLU A 41 -11.69 22.65 3.12
C GLU A 41 -12.84 22.73 2.08
N GLY A 42 -14.07 22.25 2.37
CA GLY A 42 -15.23 22.43 1.48
C GLY A 42 -16.44 21.49 1.66
N ASP A 43 -17.45 21.65 0.79
CA ASP A 43 -18.75 20.95 0.82
C ASP A 43 -18.76 19.59 0.06
N ALA A 44 -19.89 18.87 -0.01
CA ALA A 44 -20.00 17.57 -0.68
C ALA A 44 -19.54 17.52 -2.16
N ALA A 45 -19.69 18.63 -2.91
CA ALA A 45 -19.14 18.73 -4.27
C ALA A 45 -17.59 18.67 -4.28
N SER A 46 -16.96 19.11 -3.20
CA SER A 46 -15.50 19.02 -3.00
C SER A 46 -15.02 17.58 -2.79
N ASP A 47 -15.88 16.64 -2.39
CA ASP A 47 -15.47 15.25 -2.13
C ASP A 47 -15.17 14.50 -3.44
N ALA A 48 -16.03 14.64 -4.44
CA ALA A 48 -15.81 14.07 -5.78
C ALA A 48 -14.55 14.67 -6.44
N GLU A 49 -14.37 15.99 -6.33
CA GLU A 49 -13.18 16.67 -6.83
C GLU A 49 -11.92 16.27 -6.04
N ARG A 50 -12.02 16.13 -4.71
CA ARG A 50 -10.92 15.63 -3.88
C ARG A 50 -10.53 14.23 -4.31
N ARG A 51 -11.50 13.33 -4.50
CA ARG A 51 -11.25 11.97 -4.99
C ARG A 51 -10.52 11.99 -6.32
N GLN A 52 -10.96 12.81 -7.28
CA GLN A 52 -10.27 12.96 -8.57
C GLN A 52 -8.84 13.48 -8.42
N ARG A 53 -8.59 14.45 -7.54
CA ARG A 53 -7.23 14.93 -7.25
C ARG A 53 -6.37 13.83 -6.61
N MET A 54 -6.93 13.07 -5.68
CA MET A 54 -6.23 11.97 -5.01
C MET A 54 -5.86 10.85 -5.98
N LEU A 55 -6.76 10.45 -6.88
CA LEU A 55 -6.50 9.40 -7.87
C LEU A 55 -5.36 9.78 -8.83
N LYS A 56 -5.18 11.06 -9.13
CA LYS A 56 -4.10 11.54 -10.01
C LYS A 56 -2.71 11.49 -9.38
N VAL A 57 -2.61 11.33 -8.06
CA VAL A 57 -1.33 11.40 -7.33
C VAL A 57 -1.03 10.15 -6.50
N ASN A 58 -2.06 9.36 -6.18
CA ASN A 58 -1.91 8.11 -5.43
C ASN A 58 -1.96 6.93 -6.41
N PRO A 59 -0.81 6.29 -6.71
CA PRO A 59 -0.78 5.19 -7.66
C PRO A 59 -1.52 3.97 -7.09
N LEU A 60 -2.34 3.36 -7.94
CA LEU A 60 -2.96 2.06 -7.70
C LEU A 60 -1.94 0.92 -7.88
N PHE A 61 -1.07 1.02 -8.90
CA PHE A 61 -0.04 0.02 -9.21
C PHE A 61 1.36 0.52 -8.83
N VAL A 62 2.09 -0.31 -8.10
CA VAL A 62 3.49 -0.06 -7.71
C VAL A 62 4.27 -1.34 -7.93
N LEU A 63 5.52 -1.22 -8.39
CA LEU A 63 6.42 -2.36 -8.56
C LEU A 63 6.87 -2.91 -7.19
N ARG A 64 5.99 -3.67 -6.56
CA ARG A 64 6.28 -4.43 -5.33
C ARG A 64 7.15 -5.64 -5.67
N ASN A 65 7.94 -6.11 -4.72
CA ASN A 65 8.85 -7.24 -4.94
C ASN A 65 8.16 -8.49 -5.50
N HIS A 66 6.98 -8.85 -4.99
CA HIS A 66 6.25 -10.02 -5.50
C HIS A 66 5.74 -9.83 -6.93
N VAL A 67 5.38 -8.59 -7.33
CA VAL A 67 4.99 -8.27 -8.71
C VAL A 67 6.20 -8.38 -9.64
N ALA A 68 7.36 -7.87 -9.20
CA ALA A 68 8.61 -8.02 -9.92
C ALA A 68 9.00 -9.49 -10.09
N GLN A 69 8.89 -10.30 -9.03
CA GLN A 69 9.16 -11.74 -9.10
C GLN A 69 8.19 -12.44 -10.07
N LYS A 70 6.90 -12.10 -10.05
CA LYS A 70 5.93 -12.66 -10.98
C LYS A 70 6.30 -12.36 -12.43
N ALA A 71 6.76 -11.15 -12.74
CA ALA A 71 7.26 -10.80 -14.06
C ALA A 71 8.51 -11.62 -14.46
N ILE A 72 9.45 -11.85 -13.52
CA ILE A 72 10.62 -12.70 -13.76
C ILE A 72 10.21 -14.14 -14.06
N ASP A 73 9.26 -14.69 -13.29
CA ASP A 73 8.79 -16.06 -13.47
C ASP A 73 8.12 -16.25 -14.85
N LEU A 74 7.26 -15.31 -15.25
CA LEU A 74 6.63 -15.31 -16.58
C LEU A 74 7.68 -15.24 -17.70
N ALA A 75 8.71 -14.40 -17.55
CA ALA A 75 9.79 -14.30 -18.53
C ALA A 75 10.59 -15.60 -18.66
N HIS A 76 10.83 -16.32 -17.56
CA HIS A 76 11.49 -17.63 -17.58
C HIS A 76 10.62 -18.72 -18.22
N GLU A 77 9.30 -18.63 -18.06
CA GLU A 77 8.31 -19.50 -18.71
C GLU A 77 8.10 -19.17 -20.19
N GLY A 78 8.66 -18.05 -20.67
CA GLY A 78 8.52 -17.58 -22.05
C GLY A 78 7.22 -16.82 -22.32
N ASP A 79 6.44 -16.49 -21.29
CA ASP A 79 5.23 -15.67 -21.37
C ASP A 79 5.59 -14.18 -21.30
N TYR A 80 6.00 -13.63 -22.44
CA TYR A 80 6.33 -12.20 -22.54
C TYR A 80 5.09 -11.30 -22.61
N ASP A 81 3.93 -11.82 -22.99
CA ASP A 81 2.68 -11.05 -23.01
C ASP A 81 2.26 -10.70 -21.57
N GLY A 82 2.38 -11.64 -20.63
CA GLY A 82 2.14 -11.37 -19.21
C GLY A 82 3.14 -10.36 -18.60
N VAL A 83 4.41 -10.40 -19.03
CA VAL A 83 5.41 -9.41 -18.62
C VAL A 83 5.06 -8.02 -19.16
N GLN A 84 4.68 -7.94 -20.43
CA GLN A 84 4.25 -6.71 -21.08
C GLN A 84 3.01 -6.12 -20.39
N HIS A 85 2.05 -6.97 -20.00
CA HIS A 85 0.87 -6.55 -19.24
C HIS A 85 1.23 -5.91 -17.89
N ILE A 86 2.13 -6.53 -17.11
CA ILE A 86 2.62 -5.95 -15.86
C ILE A 86 3.32 -4.60 -16.12
N PHE A 87 4.11 -4.51 -17.19
CA PHE A 87 4.77 -3.26 -17.57
C PHE A 87 3.76 -2.16 -17.94
N GLU A 88 2.69 -2.48 -18.64
CA GLU A 88 1.61 -1.54 -18.98
C GLU A 88 0.92 -0.99 -17.73
N LEU A 89 0.57 -1.85 -16.77
CA LEU A 89 -0.01 -1.43 -15.49
C LEU A 89 0.92 -0.47 -14.71
N LEU A 90 2.24 -0.68 -14.78
CA LEU A 90 3.22 0.17 -14.09
C LEU A 90 3.52 1.48 -14.81
N THR A 91 3.34 1.53 -16.13
CA THR A 91 3.45 2.78 -16.90
C THR A 91 2.22 3.67 -16.76
N HIS A 92 1.08 3.08 -16.37
CA HIS A 92 -0.19 3.75 -16.14
C HIS A 92 -0.68 3.56 -14.69
N PRO A 93 0.13 3.90 -13.67
CA PRO A 93 -0.08 3.41 -12.32
C PRO A 93 -1.28 4.06 -11.61
N PHE A 94 -1.85 5.14 -12.16
CA PHE A 94 -2.98 5.88 -11.60
C PHE A 94 -4.33 5.49 -12.23
N ASP A 95 -4.29 4.71 -13.31
CA ASP A 95 -5.49 4.38 -14.07
C ASP A 95 -6.29 3.28 -13.38
N GLU A 96 -7.60 3.26 -13.65
CA GLU A 96 -8.45 2.20 -13.17
C GLU A 96 -8.09 0.87 -13.87
N PRO A 97 -8.20 -0.27 -13.18
CA PRO A 97 -7.86 -1.56 -13.77
C PRO A 97 -8.72 -1.87 -14.99
N SER A 98 -8.09 -2.42 -16.04
CA SER A 98 -8.79 -2.83 -17.26
C SER A 98 -9.59 -4.13 -17.03
N ASP A 99 -9.05 -5.01 -16.20
CA ASP A 99 -9.70 -6.24 -15.72
C ASP A 99 -9.64 -6.32 -14.18
N LYS A 100 -10.58 -7.05 -13.58
CA LYS A 100 -10.57 -7.36 -12.15
C LYS A 100 -9.32 -8.14 -11.73
N GLY A 101 -8.74 -8.94 -12.62
CA GLY A 101 -7.50 -9.69 -12.37
C GLY A 101 -6.30 -8.79 -12.12
N ASP A 102 -6.28 -7.59 -12.70
CA ASP A 102 -5.17 -6.63 -12.53
C ASP A 102 -5.01 -6.20 -11.07
N LEU A 103 -6.10 -6.19 -10.30
CA LEU A 103 -6.07 -5.83 -8.87
C LEU A 103 -5.15 -6.74 -8.04
N ASP A 104 -4.82 -7.93 -8.52
CA ASP A 104 -3.87 -8.81 -7.84
C ASP A 104 -2.47 -8.20 -7.81
N TYR A 105 -2.10 -7.38 -8.80
CA TYR A 105 -0.84 -6.63 -8.81
C TYR A 105 -0.86 -5.35 -7.97
N ALA A 106 -2.03 -4.86 -7.58
CA ALA A 106 -2.18 -3.69 -6.71
C ALA A 106 -2.10 -4.06 -5.20
N ARG A 107 -2.49 -5.30 -4.86
CA ARG A 107 -2.58 -5.78 -3.48
C ARG A 107 -1.19 -5.90 -2.83
N PRO A 108 -1.09 -5.68 -1.51
CA PRO A 108 0.11 -6.04 -0.77
C PRO A 108 0.29 -7.56 -0.76
N GLN A 109 1.55 -8.01 -0.63
CA GLN A 109 1.82 -9.42 -0.37
C GLN A 109 1.19 -9.86 0.96
N ASP A 110 0.86 -11.14 1.06
CA ASP A 110 0.42 -11.73 2.32
C ASP A 110 1.53 -11.55 3.39
N PRO A 111 1.22 -10.99 4.57
CA PRO A 111 2.20 -10.80 5.65
C PRO A 111 2.85 -12.10 6.16
N SER A 112 2.20 -13.24 5.99
CA SER A 112 2.71 -14.56 6.35
C SER A 112 3.66 -15.17 5.31
N SER A 113 3.72 -14.58 4.10
CA SER A 113 4.65 -15.02 3.06
C SER A 113 6.08 -14.63 3.42
N ALA A 114 7.02 -15.54 3.14
CA ALA A 114 8.45 -15.27 3.32
C ALA A 114 8.88 -14.03 2.50
N PRO A 115 9.78 -13.18 3.03
CA PRO A 115 10.21 -11.99 2.33
C PRO A 115 10.92 -12.35 1.01
N LEU A 116 10.41 -11.83 -0.09
CA LEU A 116 11.02 -11.97 -1.41
C LEU A 116 12.16 -10.95 -1.56
N CYS A 117 13.38 -11.46 -1.63
CA CYS A 117 14.56 -10.68 -2.00
C CYS A 117 14.70 -10.71 -3.52
N VAL A 118 14.23 -9.66 -4.18
CA VAL A 118 14.48 -9.47 -5.61
C VAL A 118 15.86 -8.84 -5.72
N SER A 119 16.88 -9.65 -5.99
CA SER A 119 18.25 -9.15 -6.16
C SER A 119 18.38 -8.50 -7.54
N CYS A 120 18.56 -7.18 -7.58
CA CYS A 120 19.05 -6.52 -8.78
C CYS A 120 20.55 -6.85 -8.91
N SER A 121 20.88 -7.94 -9.61
CA SER A 121 22.26 -8.21 -10.03
C SER A 121 22.73 -7.01 -10.85
N SER A 122 23.63 -6.20 -10.28
CA SER A 122 24.30 -5.08 -10.96
C SER A 122 25.54 -5.58 -11.68
#